data_AF-A0A564ZXC0-F1
#
_entry.id   AF-A0A564ZXC0-F1
#
_cell.length_a   1.000
_cell.length_b   1.000
_cell.length_c   1.000
_cell.angle_alpha   90.00
_cell.angle_beta   90.00
_cell.angle_gamma   90.00
#
_symmetry.space_group_name_H-M   'P 1'
#
loop_
_entity.id
_entity.type
_entity.pdbx_description
1 polymer ?
#
loop_
_entity_poly.entity_id
_entity_poly.type
_entity_poly.pdbx_seq_one_letter_code
_entity_poly.pdbx_strand_id
1 'polypeptide(L)'
;MYVDLNLKFSSAKKAKAMVAKALNVGFSIVAVSVQYEEDNKAIPSEPFKIVNCFVGSENGKEKTNGKSCSGNYFVDRLDKEEELREQLVQMSSNQEGNYILVNRPNSLSVKNVCADFIMRGNCPLPTREELNGLRDRLMGASSGGSSSGSTAANTRRGVSLANNTNTHVLRRVNIKYQDAVMMEHYSTFVKNSNFDIVAIEVSSADEINSVAMKLDCDIIFFNMSHTFAVLKKSDVQSALDRGIFFEISSLAAPSEEAHYYHAAINICSLFSIVPFGRIIVSSGALTDMQVVEPLNLLRLFFNFHKISYKDLIGCLTTTPIACVQRASVRKSLNTAVFQR
;
A
#
# COMPACT_ATOMS: atom_id res chain seq x y z
N MET A 1 -6.83 10.60 -3.51
CA MET A 1 -5.63 9.75 -3.65
C MET A 1 -5.44 9.02 -2.33
N TYR A 2 -5.56 7.70 -2.31
CA TYR A 2 -5.45 6.90 -1.08
C TYR A 2 -4.06 6.28 -0.95
N VAL A 3 -3.60 6.10 0.27
CA VAL A 3 -2.27 5.58 0.59
C VAL A 3 -2.38 4.48 1.65
N ASP A 4 -1.67 3.38 1.44
CA ASP A 4 -1.54 2.31 2.44
C ASP A 4 -0.06 2.06 2.73
N LEU A 5 0.39 2.35 3.95
CA LEU A 5 1.81 2.25 4.28
C LEU A 5 2.20 0.94 4.97
N ASN A 6 1.30 -0.05 5.09
CA ASN A 6 1.62 -1.29 5.79
C ASN A 6 1.07 -2.56 5.14
N LEU A 7 1.68 -2.98 4.03
CA LEU A 7 1.42 -4.30 3.42
C LEU A 7 2.48 -5.31 3.89
N LYS A 8 2.11 -6.25 4.75
CA LYS A 8 3.02 -7.26 5.32
C LYS A 8 3.03 -8.51 4.44
N PHE A 9 4.20 -9.05 4.12
CA PHE A 9 4.30 -10.23 3.26
C PHE A 9 5.22 -11.30 3.87
N SER A 10 4.96 -12.56 3.49
CA SER A 10 5.80 -13.71 3.89
C SER A 10 6.70 -14.22 2.76
N SER A 11 6.47 -13.80 1.51
CA SER A 11 7.32 -14.15 0.36
C SER A 11 7.21 -13.13 -0.77
N ALA A 12 8.23 -13.04 -1.63
CA ALA A 12 8.25 -12.11 -2.76
C ALA A 12 7.05 -12.30 -3.72
N LYS A 13 6.64 -13.56 -3.97
CA LYS A 13 5.46 -13.87 -4.80
C LYS A 13 4.18 -13.31 -4.17
N LYS A 14 4.02 -13.45 -2.86
CA LYS A 14 2.86 -12.89 -2.13
C LYS A 14 2.89 -11.37 -2.10
N ALA A 15 4.08 -10.76 -1.96
CA ALA A 15 4.24 -9.31 -2.03
C ALA A 15 3.73 -8.75 -3.36
N LYS A 16 4.08 -9.40 -4.49
CA LYS A 16 3.62 -9.00 -5.82
C LYS A 16 2.09 -9.04 -5.94
N ALA A 17 1.47 -10.12 -5.50
CA ALA A 17 0.00 -10.28 -5.51
C ALA A 17 -0.70 -9.21 -4.66
N MET A 18 -0.21 -8.98 -3.43
CA MET A 18 -0.75 -7.97 -2.52
C MET A 18 -0.63 -6.56 -3.08
N VAL A 19 0.54 -6.19 -3.63
CA VAL A 19 0.74 -4.88 -4.24
C VAL A 19 -0.20 -4.73 -5.45
N ALA A 20 -0.29 -5.75 -6.31
CA ALA A 20 -1.21 -5.72 -7.45
C ALA A 20 -2.67 -5.53 -6.98
N LYS A 21 -3.10 -6.24 -5.94
CA LYS A 21 -4.45 -6.11 -5.37
C LYS A 21 -4.67 -4.70 -4.83
N ALA A 22 -3.79 -4.19 -3.98
CA ALA A 22 -3.88 -2.85 -3.39
C ALA A 22 -3.97 -1.73 -4.44
N LEU A 23 -3.14 -1.80 -5.47
CA LEU A 23 -3.15 -0.83 -6.57
C LEU A 23 -4.40 -0.95 -7.46
N ASN A 24 -5.00 -2.13 -7.60
CA ASN A 24 -6.22 -2.29 -8.39
C ASN A 24 -7.50 -1.93 -7.60
N VAL A 25 -7.49 -1.98 -6.26
CA VAL A 25 -8.67 -1.63 -5.43
C VAL A 25 -8.83 -0.15 -5.09
N GLY A 26 -7.80 0.69 -5.18
CA GLY A 26 -7.97 2.13 -4.95
C GLY A 26 -6.76 2.90 -4.43
N PHE A 27 -5.73 2.21 -3.90
CA PHE A 27 -4.51 2.86 -3.40
C PHE A 27 -3.61 3.35 -4.52
N SER A 28 -3.05 4.55 -4.35
CA SER A 28 -2.11 5.16 -5.28
C SER A 28 -0.66 4.95 -4.81
N ILE A 29 -0.43 4.99 -3.50
CA ILE A 29 0.88 4.72 -2.92
C ILE A 29 0.71 3.55 -1.97
N VAL A 30 1.58 2.56 -2.09
CA VAL A 30 1.61 1.42 -1.17
C VAL A 30 3.01 1.21 -0.64
N ALA A 31 3.16 0.85 0.64
CA ALA A 31 4.46 0.46 1.19
C ALA A 31 4.45 -1.01 1.59
N VAL A 32 5.45 -1.74 1.10
CA VAL A 32 5.66 -3.15 1.38
C VAL A 32 6.58 -3.25 2.61
N SER A 33 6.04 -3.80 3.68
CA SER A 33 6.68 -3.88 4.99
C SER A 33 7.45 -5.18 5.15
N VAL A 34 8.74 -5.06 5.45
CA VAL A 34 9.62 -6.15 5.88
C VAL A 34 9.76 -6.07 7.40
N GLN A 35 9.54 -7.19 8.10
CA GLN A 35 9.89 -7.27 9.51
C GLN A 35 11.41 -7.42 9.62
N TYR A 36 12.04 -6.60 10.47
CA TYR A 36 13.45 -6.73 10.78
C TYR A 36 13.70 -8.07 11.49
N GLU A 37 14.63 -8.84 10.93
CA GLU A 37 15.23 -10.02 11.54
C GLU A 37 16.75 -9.88 11.40
N GLU A 38 17.55 -10.30 12.39
CA GLU A 38 19.01 -10.09 12.42
C GLU A 38 19.71 -10.64 11.15
N ASP A 39 19.16 -11.67 10.52
CA ASP A 39 19.70 -12.31 9.32
C ASP A 39 19.20 -11.71 7.98
N ASN A 40 18.20 -10.81 7.99
CA ASN A 40 17.62 -10.05 6.87
C ASN A 40 17.74 -10.65 5.44
N LYS A 41 17.34 -11.91 5.25
CA LYS A 41 17.34 -12.59 3.93
C LYS A 41 16.11 -12.29 3.06
N ALA A 42 15.11 -11.58 3.58
CA ALA A 42 13.76 -11.56 2.99
C ALA A 42 13.39 -10.28 2.21
N ILE A 43 14.37 -9.44 1.84
CA ILE A 43 14.07 -8.23 1.06
C ILE A 43 14.01 -8.62 -0.43
N PRO A 44 12.90 -8.38 -1.15
CA PRO A 44 12.93 -8.39 -2.61
C PRO A 44 13.97 -7.36 -3.06
N SER A 45 15.08 -7.84 -3.61
CA SER A 45 16.21 -7.03 -4.04
C SER A 45 15.84 -6.06 -5.16
N GLU A 46 14.84 -6.44 -5.97
CA GLU A 46 14.44 -5.70 -7.16
C GLU A 46 13.16 -4.86 -6.96
N PRO A 47 13.14 -3.61 -7.45
CA PRO A 47 11.96 -2.75 -7.43
C PRO A 47 10.86 -3.22 -8.40
N PHE A 48 9.60 -2.99 -8.03
CA PHE A 48 8.46 -3.27 -8.90
C PHE A 48 8.30 -2.24 -10.02
N LYS A 49 8.09 -2.72 -11.25
CA LYS A 49 7.79 -1.93 -12.45
C LYS A 49 6.27 -1.88 -12.67
N ILE A 50 5.64 -0.72 -12.49
CA ILE A 50 4.18 -0.59 -12.61
C ILE A 50 3.80 -0.20 -14.03
N VAL A 51 2.85 -0.93 -14.62
CA VAL A 51 2.41 -0.75 -16.01
C VAL A 51 0.90 -0.61 -16.03
N ASN A 52 0.41 0.44 -16.71
CA ASN A 52 -1.01 0.55 -17.01
C ASN A 52 -1.37 -0.47 -18.09
N CYS A 53 -2.37 -1.30 -17.81
CA CYS A 53 -2.92 -2.29 -18.70
C CYS A 53 -4.38 -1.95 -18.97
N PHE A 54 -4.66 -1.48 -20.19
CA PHE A 54 -6.01 -1.19 -20.65
C PHE A 54 -6.49 -2.34 -21.53
N VAL A 55 -7.57 -2.98 -21.12
CA VAL A 55 -8.19 -4.06 -21.88
C VAL A 55 -9.31 -3.45 -22.71
N GLY A 56 -9.11 -3.37 -24.03
CA GLY A 56 -10.12 -2.91 -24.97
C GLY A 56 -11.23 -3.94 -25.11
N SER A 57 -12.48 -3.55 -24.85
CA SER A 57 -13.64 -4.31 -25.30
C SER A 57 -13.90 -3.99 -26.77
N GLU A 58 -14.04 -4.99 -27.63
CA GLU A 58 -14.40 -4.77 -29.05
C GLU A 58 -15.86 -4.33 -29.23
N ASN A 59 -16.65 -4.19 -28.16
CA ASN A 59 -18.09 -3.92 -28.25
C ASN A 59 -18.43 -2.43 -28.37
N GLY A 60 -17.64 -1.67 -29.13
CA GLY A 60 -17.94 -0.29 -29.53
C GLY A 60 -18.77 -0.17 -30.81
N LYS A 61 -19.14 -1.29 -31.45
CA LYS A 61 -19.92 -1.30 -32.70
C LYS A 61 -21.01 -2.38 -32.73
N GLU A 62 -21.73 -2.61 -31.64
CA GLU A 62 -23.02 -3.31 -31.75
C GLU A 62 -24.13 -2.29 -31.94
N LYS A 63 -24.58 -2.19 -33.20
CA LYS A 63 -25.89 -1.66 -33.54
C LYS A 63 -26.90 -2.33 -32.63
N THR A 64 -27.65 -1.52 -31.89
CA THR A 64 -28.84 -1.91 -31.14
C THR A 64 -29.78 -2.72 -32.03
N ASN A 65 -29.74 -4.04 -31.93
CA ASN A 65 -30.82 -4.91 -32.36
C ASN A 65 -31.34 -5.64 -31.13
N GLY A 66 -32.61 -5.38 -30.83
CA GLY A 66 -33.27 -5.72 -29.58
C GLY A 66 -33.13 -7.19 -29.19
N LYS A 67 -32.43 -7.41 -28.08
CA LYS A 67 -32.75 -8.47 -27.13
C LYS A 67 -32.42 -7.93 -25.75
N SER A 68 -33.45 -7.64 -24.97
CA SER A 68 -33.36 -7.13 -23.61
C SER A 68 -32.63 -8.14 -22.73
N CYS A 69 -31.34 -7.92 -22.46
CA CYS A 69 -30.72 -8.48 -21.27
C CYS A 69 -31.29 -7.72 -20.08
N SER A 70 -32.15 -8.40 -19.31
CA SER A 70 -32.73 -7.96 -18.05
C SER A 70 -31.70 -7.94 -16.91
N GLY A 71 -30.51 -7.41 -17.17
CA GLY A 71 -29.43 -7.26 -16.20
C GLY A 71 -29.43 -5.85 -15.62
N ASN A 72 -29.21 -5.73 -14.31
CA ASN A 72 -29.06 -4.43 -13.68
C ASN A 72 -27.74 -3.83 -14.15
N TYR A 73 -27.80 -2.88 -15.09
CA TYR A 73 -26.64 -2.22 -15.70
C TYR A 73 -25.54 -1.79 -14.71
N PHE A 74 -25.92 -1.38 -13.49
CA PHE A 74 -24.99 -1.01 -12.42
C PHE A 74 -24.25 -2.21 -11.83
N VAL A 75 -24.95 -3.32 -11.62
CA VAL A 75 -24.38 -4.57 -11.07
C VAL A 75 -23.48 -5.22 -12.12
N ASP A 76 -23.97 -5.35 -13.36
CA ASP A 76 -23.24 -5.97 -14.46
C ASP A 76 -21.95 -5.22 -14.84
N ARG A 77 -21.87 -3.90 -14.58
CA ARG A 77 -20.63 -3.11 -14.77
C ARG A 77 -19.65 -3.30 -13.62
N LEU A 78 -20.12 -3.31 -12.38
CA LEU A 78 -19.28 -3.54 -11.20
C LEU A 78 -18.62 -4.92 -11.29
N ASP A 79 -19.39 -5.95 -11.65
CA ASP A 79 -18.90 -7.31 -11.80
C ASP A 79 -17.79 -7.40 -12.86
N LYS A 80 -17.94 -6.69 -13.98
CA LYS A 80 -16.92 -6.64 -15.06
C LYS A 80 -15.64 -5.93 -14.63
N GLU A 81 -15.75 -4.86 -13.86
CA GLU A 81 -14.57 -4.15 -13.35
C GLU A 81 -13.84 -4.98 -12.29
N GLU A 82 -14.58 -5.65 -11.41
CA GLU A 82 -14.01 -6.54 -10.40
C GLU A 82 -13.34 -7.76 -11.05
N GLU A 83 -14.00 -8.40 -12.03
CA GLU A 83 -13.43 -9.50 -12.79
C GLU A 83 -12.12 -9.07 -13.49
N LEU A 84 -12.10 -7.87 -14.09
CA LEU A 84 -10.90 -7.33 -14.71
C LEU A 84 -9.78 -7.09 -13.69
N ARG A 85 -10.10 -6.57 -12.49
CA ARG A 85 -9.10 -6.36 -11.42
C ARG A 85 -8.50 -7.70 -11.00
N GLU A 86 -9.32 -8.72 -10.79
CA GLU A 86 -8.85 -10.07 -10.43
C GLU A 86 -7.97 -10.68 -11.53
N GLN A 87 -8.36 -10.55 -12.80
CA GLN A 87 -7.55 -10.98 -13.93
C GLN A 87 -6.17 -10.29 -13.93
N LEU A 88 -6.11 -8.98 -13.68
CA LEU A 88 -4.84 -8.24 -13.63
C LEU A 88 -3.96 -8.65 -12.44
N VAL A 89 -4.55 -8.98 -11.29
CA VAL A 89 -3.83 -9.52 -10.13
C VAL A 89 -3.24 -10.89 -10.45
N GLN A 90 -4.02 -11.77 -11.08
CA GLN A 90 -3.55 -13.10 -11.51
C GLN A 90 -2.44 -13.00 -12.56
N MET A 91 -2.62 -12.15 -13.57
CA MET A 91 -1.61 -11.89 -14.59
C MET A 91 -0.33 -11.34 -13.96
N SER A 92 -0.43 -10.34 -13.08
CA SER A 92 0.74 -9.82 -12.36
C SER A 92 1.45 -10.91 -11.57
N SER A 93 0.71 -11.76 -10.87
CA SER A 93 1.29 -12.82 -10.03
C SER A 93 1.96 -13.94 -10.82
N ASN A 94 1.48 -14.23 -12.03
CA ASN A 94 1.96 -15.32 -12.88
C ASN A 94 3.06 -14.90 -13.86
N GLN A 95 3.21 -13.62 -14.16
CA GLN A 95 4.24 -13.12 -15.07
C GLN A 95 5.63 -13.19 -14.45
N GLU A 96 6.60 -13.69 -15.23
CA GLU A 96 8.02 -13.65 -14.88
C GLU A 96 8.56 -12.21 -14.86
N GLY A 97 9.30 -11.87 -13.81
CA GLY A 97 9.83 -10.53 -13.54
C GLY A 97 8.98 -9.70 -12.58
N ASN A 98 9.37 -8.43 -12.37
CA ASN A 98 8.81 -7.56 -11.33
C ASN A 98 7.74 -6.57 -11.84
N TYR A 99 7.01 -6.94 -12.91
CA TYR A 99 5.96 -6.12 -13.48
C TYR A 99 4.63 -6.25 -12.72
N ILE A 100 3.98 -5.12 -12.44
CA ILE A 100 2.65 -5.05 -11.84
C ILE A 100 1.71 -4.35 -12.80
N LEU A 101 0.63 -5.04 -13.18
CA LEU A 101 -0.37 -4.54 -14.10
C LEU A 101 -1.51 -3.89 -13.32
N VAL A 102 -1.83 -2.65 -13.70
CA VAL A 102 -2.93 -1.89 -13.09
C VAL A 102 -3.81 -1.31 -14.18
N ASN A 103 -5.13 -1.29 -13.96
CA ASN A 103 -6.02 -0.56 -14.87
C ASN A 103 -6.38 0.79 -14.26
N ARG A 104 -5.50 1.78 -14.44
CA ARG A 104 -5.76 3.16 -14.00
C ARG A 104 -5.46 4.19 -15.07
N PRO A 105 -6.35 5.18 -15.27
CA PRO A 105 -6.02 6.33 -16.08
C PRO A 105 -4.94 7.16 -15.39
N ASN A 106 -3.99 7.69 -16.18
CA ASN A 106 -2.96 8.61 -15.69
C ASN A 106 -3.53 10.03 -15.40
N SER A 107 -4.80 10.16 -15.02
CA SER A 107 -5.51 11.45 -14.91
C SER A 107 -5.03 12.36 -13.78
N LEU A 108 -4.43 11.81 -12.72
CA LEU A 108 -3.89 12.55 -11.57
C LEU A 108 -2.41 12.24 -11.40
N SER A 109 -1.54 12.98 -12.10
CA SER A 109 -0.10 12.77 -11.94
C SER A 109 0.36 13.16 -10.54
N VAL A 110 0.78 12.15 -9.77
CA VAL A 110 1.47 12.32 -8.48
C VAL A 110 2.74 13.17 -8.65
N LYS A 111 3.24 13.33 -9.89
CA LYS A 111 4.35 14.22 -10.23
C LYS A 111 4.25 15.61 -9.58
N ASN A 112 3.06 16.20 -9.43
CA ASN A 112 2.98 17.58 -8.93
C ASN A 112 2.95 17.71 -7.39
N VAL A 113 2.65 16.65 -6.65
CA VAL A 113 2.58 16.69 -5.17
C VAL A 113 3.86 16.13 -4.54
N CYS A 114 4.57 15.31 -5.30
CA CYS A 114 5.52 14.35 -4.76
C CYS A 114 6.78 14.16 -5.62
N ALA A 115 6.93 14.75 -6.82
CA ALA A 115 8.15 14.57 -7.62
C ALA A 115 9.41 15.09 -6.91
N ASP A 116 9.26 16.14 -6.09
CA ASP A 116 10.39 16.71 -5.35
C ASP A 116 10.82 15.83 -4.16
N PHE A 117 9.92 14.95 -3.67
CA PHE A 117 10.10 14.24 -2.40
C PHE A 117 10.04 12.72 -2.47
N ILE A 118 9.36 12.10 -3.44
CA ILE A 118 9.33 10.63 -3.54
C ILE A 118 10.65 10.16 -4.17
N MET A 119 11.65 10.04 -3.30
CA MET A 119 12.79 9.12 -3.37
C MET A 119 13.39 8.98 -4.78
N ARG A 120 14.41 9.81 -5.07
CA ARG A 120 15.30 9.76 -6.24
C ARG A 120 15.21 8.44 -7.03
N GLY A 121 14.69 8.50 -8.26
CA GLY A 121 14.97 7.53 -9.33
C GLY A 121 14.51 6.08 -9.15
N ASN A 122 13.76 5.72 -8.11
CA ASN A 122 13.57 4.31 -7.74
C ASN A 122 12.29 3.63 -8.27
N CYS A 123 11.43 4.32 -9.02
CA CYS A 123 10.40 3.64 -9.81
C CYS A 123 10.96 3.45 -11.23
N PRO A 124 11.59 2.30 -11.55
CA PRO A 124 12.04 2.04 -12.90
C PRO A 124 10.84 2.05 -13.85
N LEU A 125 10.82 3.01 -14.76
CA LEU A 125 9.86 3.00 -15.85
C LEU A 125 10.31 1.92 -16.85
N PRO A 126 9.40 1.03 -17.29
CA PRO A 126 9.72 0.10 -18.36
C PRO A 126 10.17 0.84 -19.62
N THR A 127 11.18 0.30 -20.29
CA THR A 127 11.57 0.79 -21.62
C THR A 127 10.49 0.39 -22.64
N ARG A 128 10.48 1.06 -23.80
CA ARG A 128 9.51 0.74 -24.87
C ARG A 128 9.66 -0.70 -25.36
N GLU A 129 10.89 -1.22 -25.39
CA GLU A 129 11.21 -2.60 -25.74
C GLU A 129 10.66 -3.59 -24.71
N GLU A 130 10.84 -3.31 -23.42
CA GLU A 130 10.27 -4.11 -22.34
C GLU A 130 8.74 -4.16 -22.39
N LEU A 131 8.09 -3.03 -22.71
CA LEU A 131 6.63 -2.98 -22.88
C LEU A 131 6.15 -3.81 -24.08
N ASN A 132 6.87 -3.74 -25.20
CA ASN A 132 6.54 -4.55 -26.38
C ASN A 132 6.70 -6.04 -26.08
N GLY A 133 7.81 -6.46 -25.47
CA GLY A 133 8.02 -7.84 -25.06
C GLY A 133 7.04 -8.32 -23.99
N LEU A 134 6.58 -7.44 -23.10
CA LEU A 134 5.51 -7.76 -22.16
C LEU A 134 4.16 -7.93 -22.88
N ARG A 135 3.83 -7.04 -23.82
CA ARG A 135 2.62 -7.16 -24.66
C ARG A 135 2.62 -8.49 -25.41
N ASP A 136 3.74 -8.86 -26.03
CA ASP A 136 3.84 -10.11 -26.80
C ASP A 136 3.67 -11.34 -25.91
N ARG A 137 4.21 -11.33 -24.68
CA ARG A 137 3.98 -12.40 -23.69
C ARG A 137 2.52 -12.51 -23.26
N LEU A 138 1.86 -11.38 -23.00
CA LEU A 138 0.45 -11.35 -22.61
C LEU A 138 -0.47 -11.86 -23.73
N MET A 139 -0.16 -11.53 -24.99
CA MET A 139 -0.92 -11.99 -26.14
C MET A 139 -0.58 -13.44 -26.51
N GLY A 140 0.69 -13.86 -26.41
CA GLY A 140 1.18 -15.19 -26.76
C GLY A 140 0.76 -16.30 -25.78
N ALA A 141 0.59 -15.99 -24.49
CA ALA A 141 0.13 -16.95 -23.47
C ALA A 141 -1.29 -17.51 -23.73
N SER A 142 -2.07 -16.90 -24.64
CA SER A 142 -3.39 -17.37 -25.04
C SER A 142 -3.39 -18.36 -26.22
N SER A 143 -2.22 -18.79 -26.71
CA SER A 143 -2.08 -19.62 -27.92
C SER A 143 -1.49 -21.03 -27.72
N GLY A 144 -1.20 -21.45 -26.48
CA GLY A 144 -0.63 -22.78 -26.19
C GLY A 144 -1.46 -23.58 -25.19
N GLY A 145 -2.43 -24.37 -25.68
CA GLY A 145 -3.22 -25.28 -24.82
C GLY A 145 -4.41 -25.94 -25.51
N SER A 146 -4.16 -27.04 -26.22
CA SER A 146 -5.06 -28.16 -26.52
C SER A 146 -6.44 -27.92 -27.15
N SER A 147 -6.53 -28.37 -28.39
CA SER A 147 -7.71 -28.81 -29.13
C SER A 147 -8.53 -29.87 -28.38
N SER A 148 -9.71 -29.49 -27.88
CA SER A 148 -10.87 -30.39 -27.83
C SER A 148 -12.15 -29.55 -27.66
N GLY A 149 -13.09 -29.76 -28.58
CA GLY A 149 -14.22 -28.87 -28.87
C GLY A 149 -15.01 -28.34 -27.68
N SER A 150 -15.11 -27.02 -27.61
CA SER A 150 -16.35 -26.33 -27.25
C SER A 150 -16.33 -24.93 -27.89
N THR A 151 -17.41 -24.61 -28.60
CA THR A 151 -17.67 -23.32 -29.22
C THR A 151 -17.89 -22.25 -28.14
N ALA A 152 -16.83 -21.54 -27.77
CA ALA A 152 -16.92 -20.25 -27.09
C ALA A 152 -15.99 -19.28 -27.83
N ALA A 153 -16.58 -18.22 -28.39
CA ALA A 153 -15.88 -17.17 -29.10
C ALA A 153 -14.89 -16.47 -28.16
N ASN A 154 -13.62 -16.85 -28.22
CA ASN A 154 -12.53 -16.13 -27.57
C ASN A 154 -12.21 -14.88 -28.40
N THR A 155 -13.01 -13.83 -28.17
CA THR A 155 -12.78 -12.48 -28.70
C THR A 155 -11.42 -12.01 -28.21
N ARG A 156 -10.47 -11.78 -29.14
CA ARG A 156 -9.13 -11.24 -28.84
C ARG A 156 -9.29 -9.85 -28.21
N ARG A 157 -9.38 -9.75 -26.88
CA ARG A 157 -9.35 -8.45 -26.21
C ARG A 157 -8.01 -7.77 -26.50
N GLY A 158 -8.04 -6.63 -27.17
CA GLY A 158 -6.83 -5.85 -27.44
C GLY A 158 -6.25 -5.31 -26.13
N VAL A 159 -5.01 -5.67 -25.80
CA VAL A 159 -4.31 -5.16 -24.61
C VAL A 159 -3.42 -3.98 -24.98
N SER A 160 -3.70 -2.82 -24.39
CA SER A 160 -2.86 -1.63 -24.50
C SER A 160 -2.06 -1.43 -23.22
N LEU A 161 -0.73 -1.38 -23.36
CA LEU A 161 0.18 -1.13 -22.24
C LEU A 161 0.71 0.30 -22.31
N ALA A 162 0.79 0.96 -21.16
CA ALA A 162 1.38 2.29 -21.03
C ALA A 162 2.16 2.42 -19.72
N ASN A 163 3.12 3.35 -19.69
CA ASN A 163 3.83 3.67 -18.46
C ASN A 163 2.87 4.27 -17.42
N ASN A 164 3.03 3.82 -16.18
CA ASN A 164 2.33 4.39 -15.05
C ASN A 164 3.20 5.45 -14.37
N THR A 165 2.61 6.62 -14.10
CA THR A 165 3.31 7.74 -13.42
C THR A 165 2.64 8.17 -12.12
N ASN A 166 1.60 7.45 -11.70
CA ASN A 166 0.64 7.90 -10.68
C ASN A 166 0.48 6.90 -9.54
N THR A 167 1.18 5.77 -9.61
CA THR A 167 1.25 4.79 -8.54
C THR A 167 2.68 4.54 -8.15
N HIS A 168 2.91 4.32 -6.86
CA HIS A 168 4.24 4.13 -6.28
C HIS A 168 4.22 2.98 -5.29
N VAL A 169 5.31 2.22 -5.27
CA VAL A 169 5.56 1.16 -4.31
C VAL A 169 6.80 1.53 -3.51
N LEU A 170 6.64 1.67 -2.20
CA LEU A 170 7.70 2.04 -1.26
C LEU A 170 8.15 0.80 -0.49
N ARG A 171 9.39 0.83 0.00
CA ARG A 171 9.92 -0.20 0.92
C ARG A 171 9.85 0.32 2.34
N ARG A 172 9.25 -0.46 3.24
CA ARG A 172 9.18 -0.15 4.66
C ARG A 172 9.86 -1.24 5.47
N VAL A 173 10.56 -0.85 6.53
CA VAL A 173 11.02 -1.78 7.57
C VAL A 173 10.22 -1.56 8.86
N ASN A 174 9.80 -2.66 9.46
CA ASN A 174 9.17 -2.72 10.77
C ASN A 174 10.17 -3.32 11.76
N ILE A 175 10.53 -2.58 12.79
CA ILE A 175 11.51 -3.00 13.80
C ILE A 175 10.79 -3.04 15.15
N LYS A 176 10.92 -4.10 15.94
CA LYS A 176 10.41 -4.07 17.31
C LYS A 176 11.27 -3.15 18.17
N TYR A 177 10.66 -2.48 19.13
CA TYR A 177 11.39 -1.60 20.04
C TYR A 177 12.60 -2.30 20.68
N GLN A 178 12.42 -3.54 21.16
CA GLN A 178 13.49 -4.30 21.82
C GLN A 178 14.69 -4.51 20.88
N ASP A 179 14.43 -4.92 19.64
CA ASP A 179 15.47 -5.13 18.63
C ASP A 179 16.19 -3.82 18.27
N ALA A 180 15.45 -2.71 18.18
CA ALA A 180 16.02 -1.41 17.86
C ALA A 180 16.98 -0.89 18.96
N VAL A 181 16.68 -1.18 20.22
CA VAL A 181 17.53 -0.79 21.36
C VAL A 181 18.78 -1.66 21.47
N MET A 182 18.67 -2.96 21.16
CA MET A 182 19.80 -3.89 21.20
C MET A 182 20.78 -3.71 20.03
N MET A 183 20.37 -3.00 18.98
CA MET A 183 21.18 -2.77 17.79
C MET A 183 22.31 -1.75 18.05
N GLU A 184 23.55 -2.23 18.18
CA GLU A 184 24.75 -1.42 18.47
C GLU A 184 24.97 -0.25 17.48
N HIS A 185 24.44 -0.36 16.26
CA HIS A 185 24.62 0.64 15.19
C HIS A 185 23.32 1.04 14.50
N TYR A 186 22.23 1.21 15.27
CA TYR A 186 20.92 1.60 14.74
C TYR A 186 20.95 2.77 13.75
N SER A 187 21.60 3.88 14.11
CA SER A 187 21.64 5.07 13.26
C SER A 187 22.36 4.81 11.93
N THR A 188 23.40 3.98 11.94
CA THR A 188 24.14 3.59 10.72
C THR A 188 23.29 2.66 9.86
N PHE A 189 22.58 1.71 10.47
CA PHE A 189 21.63 0.84 9.78
C PHE A 189 20.56 1.66 9.07
N VAL A 190 19.88 2.57 9.78
CA VAL A 190 18.81 3.40 9.20
C VAL A 190 19.32 4.23 8.03
N LYS A 191 20.50 4.85 8.16
CA LYS A 191 21.12 5.69 7.11
C LYS A 191 21.53 4.89 5.88
N ASN A 192 22.12 3.72 6.08
CA ASN A 192 22.65 2.89 4.98
C ASN A 192 21.59 1.95 4.41
N SER A 193 20.43 1.83 5.05
CA SER A 193 19.36 0.97 4.59
C SER A 193 18.72 1.48 3.30
N ASN A 194 18.32 0.53 2.45
CA ASN A 194 17.59 0.82 1.22
C ASN A 194 16.09 1.09 1.44
N PHE A 195 15.62 1.05 2.68
CA PHE A 195 14.23 1.30 3.02
C PHE A 195 13.85 2.76 2.80
N ASP A 196 12.61 2.98 2.39
CA ASP A 196 12.04 4.30 2.22
C ASP A 196 11.40 4.80 3.51
N ILE A 197 10.80 3.89 4.28
CA ILE A 197 10.12 4.20 5.55
C ILE A 197 10.69 3.31 6.66
N VAL A 198 10.94 3.89 7.84
CA VAL A 198 11.30 3.16 9.05
C VAL A 198 10.20 3.30 10.08
N ALA A 199 9.66 2.17 10.51
CA ALA A 199 8.60 2.10 11.50
C ALA A 199 9.03 1.26 12.70
N ILE A 200 8.70 1.71 13.91
CA ILE A 200 8.99 0.98 15.15
C ILE A 200 7.70 0.50 15.80
N GLU A 201 7.65 -0.78 16.13
CA GLU A 201 6.58 -1.40 16.91
C GLU A 201 6.81 -1.12 18.39
N VAL A 202 5.79 -0.56 19.05
CA VAL A 202 5.78 -0.34 20.50
C VAL A 202 4.64 -1.09 21.15
N SER A 203 4.86 -1.52 22.39
CA SER A 203 3.93 -2.25 23.24
C SER A 203 3.52 -1.47 24.49
N SER A 204 4.21 -0.37 24.83
CA SER A 204 3.90 0.45 26.01
C SER A 204 4.12 1.95 25.78
N ALA A 205 3.55 2.78 26.66
CA ALA A 205 3.70 4.24 26.61
C ALA A 205 5.15 4.71 26.84
N ASP A 206 5.89 4.01 27.70
CA ASP A 206 7.29 4.33 28.01
C ASP A 206 8.21 4.11 26.79
N GLU A 207 7.87 3.15 25.95
CA GLU A 207 8.58 2.89 24.69
C GLU A 207 8.37 4.03 23.69
N ILE A 208 7.19 4.67 23.64
CA ILE A 208 6.93 5.80 22.74
C ILE A 208 7.93 6.94 23.01
N ASN A 209 8.06 7.33 24.28
CA ASN A 209 8.99 8.38 24.69
C ASN A 209 10.45 7.96 24.43
N SER A 210 10.80 6.71 24.68
CA SER A 210 12.16 6.19 24.43
C SER A 210 12.51 6.20 22.94
N VAL A 211 11.60 5.76 22.08
CA VAL A 211 11.73 5.86 20.62
C VAL A 211 11.88 7.32 20.20
N ALA A 212 11.00 8.18 20.68
CA ALA A 212 11.01 9.60 20.38
C ALA A 212 12.23 10.34 20.93
N MET A 213 13.02 9.79 21.83
CA MET A 213 14.24 10.45 22.34
C MET A 213 15.52 9.86 21.75
N LYS A 214 15.56 8.55 21.51
CA LYS A 214 16.80 7.83 21.20
C LYS A 214 16.89 7.30 19.77
N LEU A 215 15.75 7.04 19.14
CA LEU A 215 15.69 6.37 17.84
C LEU A 215 15.20 7.33 16.75
N ASP A 216 15.66 7.09 15.53
CA ASP A 216 15.24 7.85 14.35
C ASP A 216 14.29 7.01 13.49
N CYS A 217 13.01 7.37 13.52
CA CYS A 217 11.96 6.68 12.76
C CYS A 217 10.93 7.67 12.20
N ASP A 218 10.16 7.17 11.24
CA ASP A 218 9.10 7.93 10.58
C ASP A 218 7.75 7.66 11.24
N ILE A 219 7.52 6.40 11.62
CA ILE A 219 6.26 5.88 12.15
C ILE A 219 6.50 5.13 13.47
N ILE A 220 5.65 5.40 14.47
CA ILE A 220 5.44 4.52 15.62
C ILE A 220 4.12 3.79 15.37
N PHE A 221 4.15 2.46 15.40
CA PHE A 221 2.94 1.65 15.24
C PHE A 221 2.78 0.71 16.43
N PHE A 222 1.53 0.37 16.72
CA PHE A 222 1.19 -0.41 17.90
C PHE A 222 0.87 -1.84 17.54
N ASN A 223 1.24 -2.75 18.44
CA ASN A 223 0.66 -4.07 18.46
C ASN A 223 -0.77 -3.99 19.00
N MET A 224 -1.76 -4.20 18.12
CA MET A 224 -3.17 -4.12 18.49
C MET A 224 -3.71 -5.40 19.16
N SER A 225 -2.89 -6.46 19.26
CA SER A 225 -3.28 -7.71 19.93
C SER A 225 -3.36 -7.57 21.45
N HIS A 226 -2.73 -6.55 22.03
CA HIS A 226 -2.73 -6.29 23.46
C HIS A 226 -3.19 -4.86 23.74
N THR A 227 -3.89 -4.64 24.86
CA THR A 227 -4.13 -3.28 25.33
C THR A 227 -2.84 -2.64 25.78
N PHE A 228 -2.56 -1.42 25.34
CA PHE A 228 -1.55 -0.58 25.97
C PHE A 228 -2.19 0.31 27.04
N ALA A 229 -1.37 0.80 27.97
CA ALA A 229 -1.82 1.71 29.03
C ALA A 229 -2.50 2.96 28.46
N VAL A 230 -3.52 3.49 29.12
CA VAL A 230 -4.21 4.72 28.69
C VAL A 230 -3.18 5.83 28.48
N LEU A 231 -3.00 6.22 27.21
CA LEU A 231 -2.01 7.23 26.83
C LEU A 231 -2.37 8.58 27.42
N LYS A 232 -1.34 9.27 27.92
CA LYS A 232 -1.40 10.68 28.31
C LYS A 232 -0.76 11.53 27.21
N LYS A 233 -1.12 12.81 27.18
CA LYS A 233 -0.50 13.77 26.26
C LYS A 233 1.03 13.83 26.40
N SER A 234 1.54 13.71 27.64
CA SER A 234 2.97 13.63 27.93
C SER A 234 3.69 12.48 27.25
N ASP A 235 2.98 11.39 26.97
CA ASP A 235 3.57 10.15 26.47
C ASP A 235 3.88 10.25 24.97
N VAL A 236 3.12 11.08 24.26
CA VAL A 236 3.24 11.27 22.80
C VAL A 236 3.88 12.60 22.41
N GLN A 237 3.96 13.58 23.32
CA GLN A 237 4.38 14.95 22.98
C GLN A 237 5.77 14.98 22.34
N SER A 238 6.73 14.26 22.91
CA SER A 238 8.09 14.10 22.37
C SER A 238 8.10 13.63 20.91
N ALA A 239 7.24 12.67 20.57
CA ALA A 239 7.12 12.12 19.22
C ALA A 239 6.50 13.16 18.27
N LEU A 240 5.46 13.86 18.74
CA LEU A 240 4.79 14.92 17.98
C LEU A 240 5.71 16.08 17.66
N ASP A 241 6.52 16.52 18.63
CA ASP A 241 7.48 17.63 18.48
C ASP A 241 8.58 17.27 17.47
N ARG A 242 9.01 16.00 17.45
CA ARG A 242 9.92 15.48 16.43
C ARG A 242 9.25 15.24 15.09
N GLY A 243 7.93 15.36 14.99
CA GLY A 243 7.15 15.15 13.77
C GLY A 243 6.97 13.69 13.37
N ILE A 244 7.09 12.74 14.30
CA ILE A 244 6.85 11.31 14.09
C ILE A 244 5.35 11.06 13.95
N PHE A 245 4.97 10.14 13.05
CA PHE A 245 3.58 9.75 12.83
C PHE A 245 3.22 8.49 13.64
N PHE A 246 1.94 8.35 13.95
CA PHE A 246 1.40 7.17 14.61
C PHE A 246 0.57 6.36 13.61
N GLU A 247 0.71 5.04 13.60
CA GLU A 247 -0.06 4.18 12.70
C GLU A 247 -0.99 3.24 13.47
N ILE A 248 -2.21 3.14 12.94
CA ILE A 248 -3.22 2.16 13.29
C ILE A 248 -3.39 1.24 12.08
N SER A 249 -3.00 -0.02 12.24
CA SER A 249 -3.25 -1.04 11.22
C SER A 249 -4.62 -1.69 11.47
N SER A 250 -5.39 -1.90 10.41
CA SER A 250 -6.63 -2.66 10.49
C SER A 250 -6.36 -4.09 10.97
N LEU A 251 -7.27 -4.61 11.79
CA LEU A 251 -7.28 -6.02 12.18
C LEU A 251 -7.71 -6.85 10.97
N ALA A 252 -6.73 -7.25 10.16
CA ALA A 252 -6.95 -8.16 9.05
C ALA A 252 -7.11 -9.63 9.49
N ALA A 253 -6.89 -9.95 10.77
CA ALA A 253 -6.96 -11.31 11.31
C ALA A 253 -8.33 -11.57 11.98
N PRO A 254 -9.16 -12.47 11.43
CA PRO A 254 -10.51 -12.75 11.93
C PRO A 254 -10.57 -13.75 13.11
N SER A 255 -9.46 -14.00 13.82
CA SER A 255 -9.39 -15.22 14.64
C SER A 255 -9.90 -15.13 16.08
N GLU A 256 -9.95 -13.94 16.72
CA GLU A 256 -10.27 -13.86 18.16
C GLU A 256 -11.04 -12.58 18.54
N GLU A 257 -12.17 -12.74 19.24
CA GLU A 257 -13.02 -11.63 19.71
C GLU A 257 -12.29 -10.66 20.64
N ALA A 258 -11.33 -11.15 21.43
CA ALA A 258 -10.53 -10.36 22.36
C ALA A 258 -9.68 -9.28 21.64
N HIS A 259 -9.24 -9.55 20.41
CA HIS A 259 -8.45 -8.60 19.62
C HIS A 259 -9.25 -7.35 19.26
N TYR A 260 -10.53 -7.49 18.95
CA TYR A 260 -11.39 -6.35 18.63
C TYR A 260 -11.60 -5.44 19.83
N TYR A 261 -11.73 -6.02 21.02
CA TYR A 261 -11.83 -5.27 22.27
C TYR A 261 -10.57 -4.46 22.54
N HIS A 262 -9.39 -5.10 22.50
CA HIS A 262 -8.11 -4.42 22.71
C HIS A 262 -7.86 -3.32 21.66
N ALA A 263 -8.11 -3.61 20.38
CA ALA A 263 -7.97 -2.63 19.31
C ALA A 263 -8.91 -1.44 19.49
N ALA A 264 -10.17 -1.67 19.86
CA ALA A 264 -11.13 -0.58 20.07
C ALA A 264 -10.69 0.36 21.20
N ILE A 265 -10.20 -0.18 22.32
CA ILE A 265 -9.66 0.62 23.43
C ILE A 265 -8.43 1.41 22.99
N ASN A 266 -7.49 0.74 22.32
CA ASN A 266 -6.26 1.34 21.82
C ASN A 266 -6.55 2.49 20.84
N ILE A 267 -7.46 2.28 19.88
CA ILE A 267 -7.89 3.31 18.93
C ILE A 267 -8.55 4.48 19.66
N CYS A 268 -9.45 4.21 20.61
CA CYS A 268 -10.08 5.25 21.42
C CYS A 268 -9.05 6.08 22.20
N SER A 269 -8.03 5.45 22.76
CA SER A 269 -6.95 6.12 23.49
C SER A 269 -6.14 7.02 22.54
N LEU A 270 -5.74 6.51 21.37
CA LEU A 270 -5.00 7.29 20.35
C LEU A 270 -5.81 8.48 19.85
N PHE A 271 -7.06 8.27 19.45
CA PHE A 271 -7.94 9.34 18.94
C PHE A 271 -8.23 10.42 19.99
N SER A 272 -8.05 10.11 21.28
CA SER A 272 -8.26 11.09 22.35
C SER A 272 -7.06 12.00 22.59
N ILE A 273 -5.86 11.60 22.15
CA ILE A 273 -4.60 12.24 22.55
C ILE A 273 -3.77 12.69 21.35
N VAL A 274 -3.72 11.88 20.28
CA VAL A 274 -2.92 12.15 19.07
C VAL A 274 -3.76 12.94 18.07
N PRO A 275 -3.26 14.07 17.53
CA PRO A 275 -3.95 14.80 16.46
C PRO A 275 -4.13 13.93 15.21
N PHE A 276 -5.30 13.96 14.57
CA PHE A 276 -5.58 13.15 13.38
C PHE A 276 -4.64 13.43 12.20
N GLY A 277 -4.10 14.64 12.08
CA GLY A 277 -3.04 14.98 11.11
C GLY A 277 -1.70 14.25 11.35
N ARG A 278 -1.60 13.44 12.40
CA ARG A 278 -0.45 12.60 12.77
C ARG A 278 -0.81 11.12 12.86
N ILE A 279 -2.05 10.74 12.55
CA ILE A 279 -2.50 9.35 12.54
C ILE A 279 -2.60 8.84 11.11
N ILE A 280 -1.97 7.70 10.86
CA ILE A 280 -2.03 6.94 9.62
C ILE A 280 -2.93 5.74 9.88
N VAL A 281 -3.86 5.50 8.97
CA VAL A 281 -4.61 4.25 8.93
C VAL A 281 -4.02 3.41 7.79
N SER A 282 -3.69 2.16 8.07
CA SER A 282 -3.13 1.23 7.09
C SER A 282 -3.88 -0.09 7.14
N SER A 283 -3.83 -0.90 6.08
CA SER A 283 -4.56 -2.18 6.08
C SER A 283 -3.91 -3.22 6.99
N GLY A 284 -2.58 -3.22 7.12
CA GLY A 284 -1.86 -4.24 7.87
C GLY A 284 -2.02 -5.66 7.28
N ALA A 285 -2.48 -5.75 6.02
CA ALA A 285 -2.83 -7.02 5.39
C ALA A 285 -1.60 -7.94 5.27
N LEU A 286 -1.80 -9.22 5.60
CA LEU A 286 -0.82 -10.30 5.48
C LEU A 286 -1.02 -11.13 4.19
N THR A 287 -2.23 -11.06 3.64
CA THR A 287 -2.64 -11.73 2.41
C THR A 287 -3.33 -10.73 1.48
N ASP A 288 -3.35 -11.03 0.18
CA ASP A 288 -4.08 -10.27 -0.83
C ASP A 288 -5.59 -10.20 -0.54
N MET A 289 -6.18 -11.27 -0.01
CA MET A 289 -7.60 -11.32 0.38
C MET A 289 -7.96 -10.36 1.51
N GLN A 290 -6.97 -9.98 2.33
CA GLN A 290 -7.14 -9.03 3.43
C GLN A 290 -7.01 -7.57 2.99
N VAL A 291 -6.62 -7.31 1.73
CA VAL A 291 -6.52 -5.96 1.20
C VAL A 291 -7.92 -5.42 0.91
N VAL A 292 -8.35 -4.48 1.75
CA VAL A 292 -9.68 -3.86 1.68
C VAL A 292 -9.63 -2.58 0.85
N GLU A 293 -10.66 -2.31 0.05
CA GLU A 293 -10.76 -1.05 -0.69
C GLU A 293 -10.75 0.17 0.25
N PRO A 294 -10.18 1.32 -0.15
CA PRO A 294 -10.01 2.47 0.74
C PRO A 294 -11.29 2.96 1.42
N LEU A 295 -12.42 2.97 0.71
CA LEU A 295 -13.71 3.40 1.27
C LEU A 295 -14.25 2.41 2.30
N ASN A 296 -14.02 1.11 2.10
CA ASN A 296 -14.38 0.09 3.07
C ASN A 296 -13.46 0.14 4.29
N LEU A 297 -12.17 0.46 4.10
CA LEU A 297 -11.25 0.70 5.20
C LEU A 297 -11.69 1.90 6.06
N LEU A 298 -12.12 3.02 5.45
CA LEU A 298 -12.71 4.15 6.19
C LEU A 298 -13.93 3.70 7.00
N ARG A 299 -14.76 2.81 6.45
CA ARG A 299 -15.98 2.35 7.14
C ARG A 299 -15.71 1.66 8.47
N LEU A 300 -14.59 0.95 8.60
CA LEU A 300 -14.20 0.28 9.84
C LEU A 300 -14.00 1.26 11.00
N PHE A 301 -13.61 2.51 10.71
CA PHE A 301 -13.31 3.51 11.72
C PHE A 301 -14.45 4.50 11.99
N PHE A 302 -15.55 4.46 11.24
CA PHE A 302 -16.72 5.34 11.51
C PHE A 302 -17.38 5.06 12.85
N ASN A 303 -17.23 3.86 13.40
CA ASN A 303 -17.81 3.49 14.69
C ASN A 303 -17.16 4.21 15.88
N PHE A 304 -16.06 4.93 15.68
CA PHE A 304 -15.42 5.74 16.71
C PHE A 304 -15.97 7.16 16.70
N HIS A 305 -16.85 7.48 17.66
CA HIS A 305 -17.62 8.74 17.75
C HIS A 305 -16.81 10.05 17.79
N LYS A 306 -15.47 10.00 17.89
CA LYS A 306 -14.61 11.18 18.03
C LYS A 306 -14.04 11.73 16.71
N ILE A 307 -14.20 11.03 15.59
CA ILE A 307 -13.52 11.40 14.34
C ILE A 307 -14.47 12.03 13.31
N SER A 308 -14.07 13.17 12.74
CA SER A 308 -14.81 13.75 11.62
C SER A 308 -14.50 13.00 10.32
N TYR A 309 -15.43 13.02 9.36
CA TYR A 309 -15.20 12.40 8.04
C TYR A 309 -13.96 12.97 7.32
N LYS A 310 -13.74 14.29 7.46
CA LYS A 310 -12.58 14.98 6.88
C LYS A 310 -11.27 14.46 7.48
N ASP A 311 -11.22 14.32 8.80
CA ASP A 311 -10.03 13.86 9.52
C ASP A 311 -9.73 12.39 9.20
N LEU A 312 -10.78 11.56 9.15
CA LEU A 312 -10.64 10.15 8.81
C LEU A 312 -10.14 9.95 7.38
N ILE A 313 -10.66 10.71 6.40
CA ILE A 313 -10.10 10.73 5.04
C ILE A 313 -8.64 11.19 5.08
N GLY A 314 -8.32 12.21 5.87
CA GLY A 314 -6.95 12.70 6.03
C GLY A 314 -5.97 11.59 6.43
N CYS A 315 -6.39 10.69 7.33
CA CYS A 315 -5.60 9.55 7.80
C CYS A 315 -5.24 8.53 6.71
N LEU A 316 -5.99 8.47 5.59
CA LEU A 316 -5.71 7.61 4.42
C LEU A 316 -5.16 8.36 3.22
N THR A 317 -5.06 9.69 3.29
CA THR A 317 -4.74 10.52 2.12
C THR A 317 -3.57 11.47 2.40
N THR A 318 -3.84 12.61 3.04
CA THR A 318 -2.85 13.67 3.25
C THR A 318 -1.83 13.32 4.33
N THR A 319 -2.24 12.66 5.42
CA THR A 319 -1.35 12.32 6.54
C THR A 319 -0.26 11.31 6.13
N PRO A 320 -0.58 10.21 5.43
CA PRO A 320 0.45 9.31 4.91
C PRO A 320 1.39 9.99 3.89
N ILE A 321 0.89 10.92 3.06
CA ILE A 321 1.74 11.69 2.13
C ILE A 321 2.76 12.54 2.91
N ALA A 322 2.32 13.23 3.96
CA ALA A 322 3.21 14.00 4.83
C ALA A 322 4.25 13.10 5.53
N CYS A 323 3.88 11.88 5.88
CA CYS A 323 4.82 10.89 6.40
C CYS A 323 5.87 10.47 5.36
N VAL A 324 5.47 10.23 4.11
CA VAL A 324 6.41 9.92 3.02
C VAL A 324 7.37 11.08 2.77
N GLN A 325 6.89 12.33 2.83
CA GLN A 325 7.73 13.52 2.71
C GLN A 325 8.77 13.59 3.85
N ARG A 326 8.36 13.34 5.10
CA ARG A 326 9.27 13.23 6.24
C ARG A 326 10.35 12.16 5.99
N ALA A 327 9.93 10.97 5.59
CA ALA A 327 10.83 9.84 5.38
C ALA A 327 11.89 10.14 4.29
N SER A 328 11.49 10.91 3.28
CA SER A 328 12.41 11.43 2.27
C SER A 328 13.47 12.38 2.85
N VAL A 329 13.05 13.33 3.70
CA VAL A 329 13.97 14.25 4.39
C VAL A 329 14.95 13.49 5.28
N ARG A 330 14.50 12.44 5.99
CA ARG A 330 15.38 11.54 6.75
C ARG A 330 16.42 10.89 5.83
N LYS A 331 16.00 10.36 4.69
CA LYS A 331 16.88 9.68 3.73
C LYS A 331 17.87 10.63 3.05
N SER A 332 17.50 11.89 2.84
CA SER A 332 18.39 12.94 2.32
C SER A 332 19.29 13.57 3.39
N LEU A 333 19.36 13.00 4.60
CA LEU A 333 20.15 13.52 5.72
C LEU A 333 19.78 14.97 6.09
N ASN A 334 18.49 15.30 6.07
CA ASN A 334 17.94 16.63 6.35
C ASN A 334 18.41 17.74 5.40
N THR A 335 18.95 17.39 4.23
CA THR A 335 19.12 18.37 3.16
C THR A 335 17.78 18.54 2.46
N ALA A 336 17.21 19.74 2.58
CA ALA A 336 16.01 20.09 1.84
C ALA A 336 16.35 20.11 0.34
N VAL A 337 15.80 19.15 -0.40
CA VAL A 337 15.97 19.07 -1.84
C VAL A 337 14.98 20.03 -2.47
N PHE A 338 15.34 21.31 -2.56
CA PHE A 338 14.62 22.27 -3.39
C PHE A 338 15.12 22.10 -4.83
N GLN A 339 14.28 21.61 -5.74
CA GLN A 339 14.61 21.63 -7.18
C GLN A 339 13.97 22.84 -7.86
N ARG A 340 14.75 23.45 -8.76
CA ARG A 340 14.37 24.50 -9.70
C ARG A 340 13.75 23.92 -10.95
#